data_AF-A0A351VIL7-F1
#
_entry.id   AF-A0A351VIL7-F1
#
_cell.length_a   1.000
_cell.length_b   1.000
_cell.length_c   1.000
_cell.angle_alpha   90.00
_cell.angle_beta   90.00
_cell.angle_gamma   90.00
#
_symmetry.space_group_name_H-M   'P 1'
#
loop_
_entity.id
_entity.type
_entity.pdbx_description
1 polymer ?
#
loop_
_entity_poly.entity_id
_entity_poly.type
_entity_poly.pdbx_seq_one_letter_code
_entity_poly.pdbx_strand_id
1 'polypeptide(L)'
;MSSSALCRLLAVLLLTALLTSNVFASEDLIITPPLEDEQTIKLRREVDSLNARIKELGQQPVITAEILRHKKIHRLREIAADVRLQRQATGDFQGFVSWMSANLAGYNRYILAGSYAAVVARILPIPYAGQASIFTKFVAQFTMALNNASFAINTYLNSSHKFIAMVDTINPDKTVDPKAVIEASNYADQQLLKSMSDAQQKLTAVADLSSGALSFLDALDHYMSSSDEYWNKAKGLFRKDVDPKEKSFVSESSSNLKSQAAKFNGKLKTFEELGHKQTMRIKSLTVYDELLVETAAIKL
;
A
#
# COMPACT_ATOMS: atom_id res chain seq x y z
N MET A 1 25.27 -24.28 35.85
CA MET A 1 25.07 -24.34 37.32
C MET A 1 23.59 -24.48 37.61
N SER A 2 23.09 -25.44 38.37
CA SER A 2 23.33 -26.88 38.36
C SER A 2 22.00 -27.51 38.79
N SER A 3 21.43 -28.37 37.94
CA SER A 3 20.23 -29.19 38.19
C SER A 3 20.37 -30.10 39.44
N SER A 4 21.60 -30.24 39.97
CA SER A 4 21.91 -31.01 41.16
C SER A 4 21.39 -30.41 42.49
N ALA A 5 21.06 -29.12 42.54
CA ALA A 5 20.57 -28.48 43.77
C ALA A 5 19.08 -28.77 44.02
N LEU A 6 18.27 -28.76 42.97
CA LEU A 6 16.82 -29.04 43.05
C LEU A 6 16.54 -30.53 43.31
N CYS A 7 17.36 -31.43 42.78
CA CYS A 7 17.21 -32.87 43.01
C CYS A 7 17.52 -33.28 44.47
N ARG A 8 18.43 -32.59 45.14
CA ARG A 8 18.74 -32.84 46.56
C ARG A 8 17.66 -32.32 47.51
N LEU A 9 16.98 -31.24 47.14
CA LEU A 9 15.90 -30.65 47.94
C LEU A 9 14.63 -31.52 47.91
N LEU A 10 14.34 -32.15 46.77
CA LEU A 10 13.24 -33.12 46.62
C LEU A 10 13.49 -34.44 47.38
N ALA A 11 14.75 -34.91 47.46
CA ALA A 11 15.09 -36.13 48.19
C ALA A 11 14.98 -35.98 49.73
N VAL A 12 15.29 -34.80 50.27
CA VAL A 12 15.18 -34.53 51.71
C VAL A 12 13.71 -34.40 52.14
N LEU A 13 12.86 -33.79 51.31
CA LEU A 13 11.43 -33.64 51.59
C LEU A 13 10.66 -34.97 51.56
N LEU A 14 11.08 -35.92 50.72
CA LEU A 14 10.50 -37.26 50.67
C LEU A 14 10.96 -38.15 51.85
N LEU A 15 12.19 -37.98 52.35
CA LEU A 15 12.66 -38.75 53.50
C LEU A 15 12.00 -38.33 54.82
N THR A 16 11.65 -37.05 54.98
CA THR A 16 10.94 -36.56 56.18
C THR A 16 9.48 -37.00 56.24
N ALA A 17 8.84 -37.27 55.09
CA ALA A 17 7.45 -37.72 55.03
C ALA A 17 7.28 -39.22 55.37
N LEU A 18 8.33 -40.02 55.27
CA LEU A 18 8.28 -41.47 55.47
C LEU A 18 8.67 -41.93 56.89
N LEU A 19 9.18 -41.03 57.74
CA LEU A 19 9.65 -41.36 59.10
C LEU A 19 8.63 -41.03 60.22
N THR A 20 7.46 -40.49 59.90
CA THR A 20 6.43 -40.16 60.92
C THR A 20 5.22 -41.10 60.91
N SER A 21 5.23 -42.16 60.10
CA SER A 21 4.19 -43.20 60.15
C SER A 21 4.65 -44.37 61.03
N ASN A 22 3.97 -44.52 62.17
CA ASN A 22 3.94 -45.66 63.12
C ASN A 22 4.82 -45.52 64.36
N VAL A 23 4.23 -45.05 65.48
CA VAL A 23 4.00 -45.85 66.71
C VAL A 23 2.87 -45.18 67.52
N PHE A 24 1.73 -45.84 67.66
CA PHE A 24 1.05 -46.19 68.94
C PHE A 24 -0.39 -46.62 68.66
N ALA A 25 -0.68 -47.88 68.99
CA ALA A 25 -2.03 -48.40 69.22
C ALA A 25 -2.31 -48.36 70.73
N SER A 26 -3.55 -48.01 71.10
CA SER A 26 -4.28 -48.10 72.39
C SER A 26 -5.17 -46.84 72.45
N GLU A 27 -6.48 -46.82 72.69
CA GLU A 27 -7.45 -47.72 73.34
C GLU A 27 -8.85 -47.29 72.82
N ASP A 28 -9.81 -48.20 72.82
CA ASP A 28 -11.22 -47.90 72.56
C ASP A 28 -11.78 -46.89 73.59
N LEU A 29 -12.26 -45.73 73.13
CA LEU A 29 -13.21 -44.90 73.88
C LEU A 29 -14.06 -44.03 72.93
N ILE A 30 -15.33 -44.43 72.75
CA ILE A 30 -16.53 -43.59 72.66
C ILE A 30 -16.51 -42.35 71.71
N ILE A 31 -17.18 -42.51 70.56
CA ILE A 31 -18.07 -41.55 69.84
C ILE A 31 -17.73 -40.04 69.90
N THR A 32 -17.34 -39.48 68.75
CA THR A 32 -18.02 -38.31 68.12
C THR A 32 -17.49 -38.09 66.70
N PRO A 33 -18.33 -37.93 65.66
CA PRO A 33 -17.87 -37.50 64.34
C PRO A 33 -17.39 -36.04 64.42
N PRO A 34 -16.31 -35.63 63.72
CA PRO A 34 -16.00 -34.21 63.63
C PRO A 34 -17.16 -33.55 62.89
N LEU A 35 -17.83 -32.59 63.54
CA LEU A 35 -18.70 -31.65 62.86
C LEU A 35 -17.84 -30.99 61.78
N GLU A 36 -18.05 -31.36 60.52
CA GLU A 36 -17.69 -30.48 59.42
C GLU A 36 -18.49 -29.20 59.65
N ASP A 37 -17.81 -28.15 60.13
CA ASP A 37 -18.43 -26.85 60.33
C ASP A 37 -19.19 -26.49 59.05
N GLU A 38 -20.46 -26.12 59.18
CA GLU A 38 -21.35 -25.79 58.06
C GLU A 38 -20.73 -24.74 57.10
N GLN A 39 -19.80 -23.93 57.64
CA GLN A 39 -18.98 -22.96 56.92
C GLN A 39 -17.97 -23.60 55.95
N THR A 40 -17.33 -24.71 56.32
CA THR A 40 -16.35 -25.41 55.47
C THR A 40 -17.03 -26.10 54.28
N ILE A 41 -18.23 -26.65 54.49
CA ILE A 41 -19.07 -27.22 53.44
C ILE A 41 -19.57 -26.12 52.49
N LYS A 42 -19.98 -24.96 53.01
CA LYS A 42 -20.36 -23.79 52.20
C LYS A 42 -19.19 -23.31 51.34
N LEU A 43 -18.00 -23.15 51.93
CA LEU A 43 -16.80 -22.72 51.21
C LEU A 43 -16.39 -23.71 50.12
N ARG A 44 -16.48 -25.03 50.35
CA ARG A 44 -16.21 -26.04 49.31
C ARG A 44 -17.18 -25.92 48.13
N ARG A 45 -18.49 -25.79 48.39
CA ARG A 45 -19.47 -25.58 47.32
C ARG A 45 -19.23 -24.29 46.56
N GLU A 46 -18.81 -23.25 47.25
CA GLU A 46 -18.53 -21.95 46.64
C GLU A 46 -17.28 -22.04 45.74
N VAL A 47 -16.21 -22.68 46.20
CA VAL A 47 -15.01 -22.97 45.40
C VAL A 47 -15.33 -23.85 44.19
N ASP A 48 -16.14 -24.89 44.36
CA ASP A 48 -16.56 -25.75 43.26
C ASP A 48 -17.43 -25.00 42.25
N SER A 49 -18.31 -24.11 42.72
CA SER A 49 -19.14 -23.28 41.84
C SER A 49 -18.33 -22.20 41.12
N LEU A 50 -17.33 -21.59 41.77
CA LEU A 50 -16.40 -20.66 41.13
C LEU A 50 -15.50 -21.37 40.12
N ASN A 51 -15.00 -22.57 40.42
CA ASN A 51 -14.22 -23.36 39.48
C ASN A 51 -15.04 -23.79 38.27
N ALA A 52 -16.30 -24.18 38.47
CA ALA A 52 -17.24 -24.44 37.39
C ALA A 52 -17.47 -23.16 36.55
N ARG A 53 -17.61 -22.00 37.20
CA ARG A 53 -17.81 -20.72 36.51
C ARG A 53 -16.57 -20.24 35.75
N ILE A 54 -15.37 -20.44 36.29
CA ILE A 54 -14.09 -20.16 35.62
C ILE A 54 -13.92 -21.09 34.41
N LYS A 55 -14.35 -22.36 34.53
CA LYS A 55 -14.32 -23.31 33.42
C LYS A 55 -15.34 -22.96 32.33
N GLU A 56 -16.54 -22.52 32.70
CA GLU A 56 -17.55 -21.97 31.76
C GLU A 56 -17.05 -20.70 31.06
N LEU A 57 -16.45 -19.77 31.81
CA LEU A 57 -15.91 -18.52 31.26
C LEU A 57 -14.65 -18.75 30.41
N GLY A 58 -13.81 -19.73 30.77
CA GLY A 58 -12.66 -20.16 29.97
C GLY A 58 -13.04 -20.92 28.69
N GLN A 59 -14.27 -21.43 28.61
CA GLN A 59 -14.84 -22.08 27.42
C GLN A 59 -15.58 -21.10 26.51
N GLN A 60 -15.89 -19.88 26.97
CA GLN A 60 -16.46 -18.86 26.09
C GLN A 60 -15.35 -18.23 25.23
N PRO A 61 -15.52 -18.17 23.89
CA PRO A 61 -14.56 -17.49 23.04
C PRO A 61 -14.54 -16.00 23.41
N VAL A 62 -13.38 -15.54 23.90
CA VAL A 62 -13.10 -14.12 24.29
C VAL A 62 -13.38 -13.16 23.12
N ILE A 63 -13.41 -13.67 21.88
CA ILE A 63 -13.76 -12.94 20.67
C ILE A 63 -15.06 -13.50 20.10
N THR A 64 -16.16 -12.75 20.26
CA THR A 64 -17.45 -13.10 19.66
C THR A 64 -17.50 -12.70 18.19
N ALA A 65 -18.19 -13.49 17.35
CA ALA A 65 -18.37 -13.22 15.91
C ALA A 65 -18.92 -11.82 15.61
N GLU A 66 -19.83 -11.29 16.45
CA GLU A 66 -20.34 -9.91 16.29
C GLU A 66 -19.25 -8.84 16.49
N ILE A 67 -18.30 -9.06 17.40
CA ILE A 67 -17.18 -8.13 17.63
C ILE A 67 -16.25 -8.13 16.41
N LEU A 68 -15.98 -9.30 15.83
CA LEU A 68 -15.18 -9.42 14.60
C LEU A 68 -15.87 -8.73 13.42
N ARG A 69 -17.18 -8.93 13.28
CA ARG A 69 -17.98 -8.30 12.22
C ARG A 69 -17.98 -6.78 12.34
N HIS A 70 -18.16 -6.25 13.56
CA HIS A 70 -18.10 -4.81 13.82
C HIS A 70 -16.71 -4.23 13.51
N LYS A 71 -15.63 -4.92 13.91
CA LYS A 71 -14.26 -4.54 13.57
C LYS A 71 -14.00 -4.55 12.07
N LYS A 72 -14.51 -5.55 11.33
CA LYS A 72 -14.40 -5.62 9.86
C LYS A 72 -15.07 -4.41 9.19
N ILE A 73 -16.28 -4.04 9.63
CA ILE A 73 -17.00 -2.87 9.10
C ILE A 73 -16.24 -1.57 9.41
N HIS A 74 -15.75 -1.43 10.65
CA HIS A 74 -14.92 -0.28 11.03
C HIS A 74 -13.69 -0.16 10.12
N ARG A 75 -13.01 -1.29 9.87
CA ARG A 75 -11.84 -1.34 8.99
C ARG A 75 -12.17 -0.98 7.54
N LEU A 76 -13.29 -1.46 7.01
CA LEU A 76 -13.76 -1.08 5.67
C LEU A 76 -14.00 0.42 5.55
N ARG A 77 -14.53 1.07 6.59
CA ARG A 77 -14.71 2.54 6.63
C ARG A 77 -13.40 3.29 6.70
N GLU A 78 -12.42 2.82 7.48
CA GLU A 78 -11.07 3.40 7.48
C GLU A 78 -10.43 3.31 6.09
N ILE A 79 -10.56 2.16 5.42
CA ILE A 79 -10.06 1.97 4.05
C ILE A 79 -10.77 2.95 3.10
N ALA A 80 -12.09 3.09 3.18
CA ALA A 80 -12.84 4.04 2.36
C ALA A 80 -12.44 5.50 2.61
N ALA A 81 -12.17 5.90 3.86
CA ALA A 81 -11.66 7.23 4.19
C ALA A 81 -10.27 7.46 3.59
N ASP A 82 -9.34 6.51 3.74
CA ASP A 82 -8.00 6.61 3.15
C ASP A 82 -8.07 6.61 1.61
N VAL A 83 -9.00 5.86 1.00
CA VAL A 83 -9.23 5.86 -0.46
C VAL A 83 -9.74 7.23 -0.93
N ARG A 84 -10.60 7.91 -0.16
CA ARG A 84 -11.04 9.28 -0.48
C ARG A 84 -9.85 10.25 -0.53
N LEU A 85 -8.93 10.16 0.42
CA LEU A 85 -7.70 10.98 0.43
C LEU A 85 -6.83 10.68 -0.79
N GLN A 86 -6.64 9.40 -1.12
CA GLN A 86 -5.85 8.98 -2.28
C GLN A 86 -6.47 9.45 -3.61
N ARG A 87 -7.80 9.45 -3.74
CA ARG A 87 -8.52 10.00 -4.90
C ARG A 87 -8.29 11.49 -5.09
N GLN A 88 -8.29 12.27 -4.00
CA GLN A 88 -8.01 13.71 -4.08
C GLN A 88 -6.60 13.96 -4.63
N ALA A 89 -5.62 13.18 -4.17
CA ALA A 89 -4.26 13.24 -4.70
C ALA A 89 -4.15 12.80 -6.17
N THR A 90 -5.10 11.99 -6.66
CA THR A 90 -5.09 11.46 -8.03
C THR A 90 -5.49 12.50 -9.08
N GLY A 91 -6.27 13.53 -8.71
CA GLY A 91 -6.65 14.61 -9.63
C GLY A 91 -5.44 15.37 -10.19
N ASP A 92 -4.39 15.53 -9.38
CA ASP A 92 -3.14 16.19 -9.78
C ASP A 92 -2.41 15.42 -10.92
N PHE A 93 -2.50 14.08 -10.93
CA PHE A 93 -1.88 13.26 -11.98
C PHE A 93 -2.55 13.45 -13.34
N GLN A 94 -3.87 13.59 -13.37
CA GLN A 94 -4.60 13.87 -14.61
C GLN A 94 -4.21 15.25 -15.16
N GLY A 95 -4.02 16.24 -14.29
CA GLY A 95 -3.50 17.56 -14.65
C GLY A 95 -2.12 17.47 -15.30
N PHE A 96 -1.19 16.71 -14.70
CA PHE A 96 0.15 16.50 -15.27
C PHE A 96 0.11 15.77 -16.62
N VAL A 97 -0.68 14.70 -16.74
CA VAL A 97 -0.81 13.94 -18.00
C VAL A 97 -1.39 14.81 -19.12
N SER A 98 -2.40 15.63 -18.81
CA SER A 98 -2.99 16.59 -19.76
C SER A 98 -2.00 17.69 -20.15
N TRP A 99 -1.31 18.28 -19.17
CA TRP A 99 -0.27 19.27 -19.40
C TRP A 99 0.85 18.69 -20.28
N MET A 100 1.34 17.50 -19.95
CA MET A 100 2.40 16.85 -20.70
C MET A 100 1.98 16.52 -22.13
N SER A 101 0.76 16.03 -22.33
CA SER A 101 0.21 15.76 -23.67
C SER A 101 0.15 17.04 -24.54
N ALA A 102 -0.29 18.15 -23.96
CA ALA A 102 -0.32 19.45 -24.65
C ALA A 102 1.10 19.98 -24.97
N ASN A 103 2.04 19.82 -24.04
CA ASN A 103 3.42 20.24 -24.24
C ASN A 103 4.21 19.30 -25.16
N LEU A 104 3.88 18.01 -25.23
CA LEU A 104 4.50 17.04 -26.13
C LEU A 104 4.25 17.41 -27.60
N ALA A 105 3.05 17.90 -27.93
CA ALA A 105 2.75 18.45 -29.26
C ALA A 105 3.57 19.72 -29.57
N GLY A 106 3.83 20.54 -28.55
CA GLY A 106 4.76 21.67 -28.62
C GLY A 106 6.20 21.21 -28.88
N TYR A 107 6.73 20.29 -28.06
CA TYR A 107 8.07 19.70 -28.22
C TYR A 107 8.25 19.05 -29.58
N ASN A 108 7.24 18.32 -30.06
CA ASN A 108 7.23 17.73 -31.39
C ASN A 108 7.30 18.80 -32.49
N ARG A 109 6.55 19.90 -32.35
CA ARG A 109 6.63 21.04 -33.30
C ARG A 109 7.99 21.75 -33.25
N TYR A 110 8.61 21.96 -32.10
CA TYR A 110 9.93 22.60 -32.04
C TYR A 110 11.06 21.71 -32.53
N ILE A 111 10.94 20.38 -32.36
CA ILE A 111 11.95 19.45 -32.85
C ILE A 111 11.76 19.15 -34.34
N LEU A 112 10.52 19.09 -34.84
CA LEU A 112 10.21 18.94 -36.27
C LEU A 112 10.36 20.24 -37.07
N ALA A 113 9.98 21.39 -36.51
CA ALA A 113 10.05 22.70 -37.18
C ALA A 113 11.35 23.46 -36.90
N GLY A 114 12.07 23.15 -35.81
CA GLY A 114 13.20 23.92 -35.30
C GLY A 114 14.48 23.12 -35.07
N SER A 115 14.59 21.85 -35.47
CA SER A 115 15.89 21.20 -35.39
C SER A 115 16.84 21.74 -36.47
N TYR A 116 17.63 22.72 -36.07
CA TYR A 116 18.99 22.92 -36.61
C TYR A 116 19.76 21.59 -36.60
N ALA A 117 19.42 20.62 -35.73
CA ALA A 117 19.88 19.24 -35.83
C ALA A 117 19.37 18.47 -37.07
N ALA A 118 18.17 18.70 -37.62
CA ALA A 118 17.72 18.09 -38.90
C ALA A 118 18.35 18.75 -40.14
N VAL A 119 18.79 20.01 -40.01
CA VAL A 119 19.50 20.73 -41.07
C VAL A 119 21.02 20.44 -41.03
N VAL A 120 21.61 20.34 -39.84
CA VAL A 120 22.99 19.86 -39.62
C VAL A 120 23.09 18.35 -39.92
N ALA A 121 22.06 17.57 -39.62
CA ALA A 121 21.88 16.18 -40.08
C ALA A 121 21.88 16.03 -41.61
N ARG A 122 21.38 17.04 -42.34
CA ARG A 122 21.37 17.07 -43.81
C ARG A 122 22.74 17.39 -44.41
N ILE A 123 23.64 17.97 -43.62
CA ILE A 123 25.00 18.36 -44.02
C ILE A 123 26.04 17.35 -43.51
N LEU A 124 25.68 16.47 -42.56
CA LEU A 124 26.50 15.35 -42.12
C LEU A 124 26.16 14.05 -42.89
N PRO A 125 27.17 13.28 -43.31
CA PRO A 125 26.95 12.08 -44.11
C PRO A 125 26.30 10.94 -43.30
N ILE A 126 24.97 10.82 -43.39
CA ILE A 126 24.13 9.60 -43.31
C ILE A 126 23.64 9.04 -41.93
N PRO A 127 24.16 9.31 -40.70
CA PRO A 127 23.64 8.62 -39.50
C PRO A 127 22.39 9.27 -38.85
N TYR A 128 21.86 10.37 -39.39
CA TYR A 128 20.85 11.17 -38.68
C TYR A 128 19.38 10.81 -38.96
N ALA A 129 19.07 9.99 -39.97
CA ALA A 129 17.71 9.46 -40.18
C ALA A 129 17.27 8.52 -39.03
N GLY A 130 18.24 7.87 -38.37
CA GLY A 130 17.99 7.02 -37.20
C GLY A 130 17.51 7.80 -35.99
N GLN A 131 18.03 9.01 -35.74
CA GLN A 131 17.68 9.80 -34.56
C GLN A 131 16.28 10.42 -34.66
N ALA A 132 15.86 10.86 -35.85
CA ALA A 132 14.46 11.32 -36.06
C ALA A 132 13.45 10.16 -35.89
N SER A 133 13.81 8.94 -36.32
CA SER A 133 13.00 7.74 -36.10
C SER A 133 12.92 7.37 -34.61
N ILE A 134 14.03 7.44 -33.88
CA ILE A 134 14.08 7.22 -32.43
C ILE A 134 13.21 8.24 -31.69
N PHE A 135 13.24 9.51 -32.09
CA PHE A 135 12.42 10.55 -31.47
C PHE A 135 10.93 10.36 -31.78
N THR A 136 10.57 10.02 -33.02
CA THR A 136 9.19 9.75 -33.39
C THR A 136 8.65 8.55 -32.61
N LYS A 137 9.46 7.50 -32.43
CA LYS A 137 9.17 6.35 -31.59
C LYS A 137 9.02 6.76 -30.11
N PHE A 138 9.89 7.62 -29.60
CA PHE A 138 9.80 8.15 -28.25
C PHE A 138 8.50 8.91 -28.04
N VAL A 139 8.16 9.87 -28.92
CA VAL A 139 6.91 10.64 -28.84
C VAL A 139 5.69 9.72 -28.94
N ALA A 140 5.71 8.72 -29.84
CA ALA A 140 4.64 7.73 -29.96
C ALA A 140 4.49 6.89 -28.69
N GLN A 141 5.59 6.39 -28.13
CA GLN A 141 5.61 5.65 -26.87
C GLN A 141 5.14 6.52 -25.69
N PHE A 142 5.55 7.78 -25.65
CA PHE A 142 5.17 8.74 -24.62
C PHE A 142 3.67 9.04 -24.69
N THR A 143 3.15 9.29 -25.89
CA THR A 143 1.71 9.51 -26.12
C THR A 143 0.90 8.29 -25.71
N MET A 144 1.36 7.09 -26.08
CA MET A 144 0.70 5.84 -25.71
C MET A 144 0.74 5.62 -24.18
N ALA A 145 1.86 5.90 -23.53
CA ALA A 145 2.00 5.81 -22.08
C ALA A 145 1.10 6.80 -21.35
N LEU A 146 1.01 8.06 -21.82
CA LEU A 146 0.10 9.07 -21.28
C LEU A 146 -1.38 8.65 -21.43
N ASN A 147 -1.76 8.11 -22.58
CA ASN A 147 -3.13 7.62 -22.79
C ASN A 147 -3.44 6.42 -21.89
N ASN A 148 -2.51 5.47 -21.77
CA ASN A 148 -2.66 4.31 -20.88
C ASN A 148 -2.73 4.74 -19.41
N ALA A 149 -1.91 5.70 -18.98
CA ALA A 149 -1.96 6.26 -17.63
C ALA A 149 -3.29 6.97 -17.37
N SER A 150 -3.77 7.78 -18.33
CA SER A 150 -5.08 8.43 -18.23
C SER A 150 -6.22 7.41 -18.09
N PHE A 151 -6.19 6.32 -18.86
CA PHE A 151 -7.18 5.25 -18.75
C PHE A 151 -7.10 4.52 -17.40
N ALA A 152 -5.89 4.20 -16.93
CA ALA A 152 -5.67 3.52 -15.65
C ALA A 152 -6.11 4.39 -14.46
N ILE A 153 -5.80 5.70 -14.49
CA ILE A 153 -6.29 6.69 -13.52
C ILE A 153 -7.82 6.71 -13.49
N ASN A 154 -8.47 6.81 -14.66
CA ASN A 154 -9.94 6.81 -14.74
C ASN A 154 -10.54 5.49 -14.24
N THR A 155 -9.91 4.36 -14.54
CA THR A 155 -10.34 3.04 -14.05
C THR A 155 -10.24 2.97 -12.53
N TYR A 156 -9.14 3.46 -11.95
CA TYR A 156 -8.97 3.56 -10.50
C TYR A 156 -9.97 4.53 -9.86
N LEU A 157 -10.26 5.69 -10.47
CA LEU A 157 -11.29 6.61 -9.99
C LEU A 157 -12.69 5.99 -10.08
N ASN A 158 -12.99 5.19 -11.09
CA ASN A 158 -14.29 4.52 -11.16
C ASN A 158 -14.41 3.40 -10.13
N SER A 159 -13.37 2.57 -9.95
CA SER A 159 -13.37 1.48 -8.99
C SER A 159 -13.43 1.99 -7.54
N SER A 160 -12.62 2.99 -7.20
CA SER A 160 -12.62 3.57 -5.86
C SER A 160 -13.93 4.27 -5.53
N HIS A 161 -14.61 4.87 -6.51
CA HIS A 161 -15.94 5.46 -6.28
C HIS A 161 -16.98 4.38 -5.97
N LYS A 162 -16.99 3.30 -6.75
CA LYS A 162 -17.87 2.14 -6.50
C LYS A 162 -17.62 1.52 -5.13
N PHE A 163 -16.35 1.34 -4.75
CA PHE A 163 -15.98 0.84 -3.43
C PHE A 163 -16.49 1.74 -2.30
N ILE A 164 -16.28 3.05 -2.41
CA ILE A 164 -16.78 4.01 -1.41
C ILE A 164 -18.31 3.92 -1.29
N ALA A 165 -19.02 3.87 -2.42
CA ALA A 165 -20.47 3.73 -2.44
C ALA A 165 -20.94 2.43 -1.76
N MET A 166 -20.26 1.31 -2.00
CA MET A 166 -20.53 0.03 -1.32
C MET A 166 -20.28 0.08 0.19
N VAL A 167 -19.27 0.83 0.65
CA VAL A 167 -19.01 0.97 2.08
C VAL A 167 -20.00 1.92 2.75
N ASP A 168 -20.44 2.97 2.04
CA ASP A 168 -21.39 3.95 2.56
C ASP A 168 -22.82 3.39 2.74
N THR A 169 -23.19 2.34 1.99
CA THR A 169 -24.46 1.62 2.21
C THR A 169 -24.43 0.75 3.46
N ILE A 170 -23.25 0.35 3.95
CA ILE A 170 -23.07 -0.45 5.16
C ILE A 170 -23.16 0.49 6.38
N ASN A 171 -24.36 0.60 6.95
CA ASN A 171 -24.62 1.35 8.18
C ASN A 171 -24.56 0.43 9.41
N PRO A 172 -23.66 0.67 10.38
CA PRO A 172 -23.56 -0.11 11.62
C PRO A 172 -24.74 0.14 12.57
N ASP A 173 -25.46 1.24 12.38
CA ASP A 173 -26.62 1.64 13.21
C ASP A 173 -27.94 1.01 12.72
N LYS A 174 -27.91 0.32 11.58
CA LYS A 174 -29.05 -0.45 11.02
C LYS A 174 -28.69 -1.94 11.02
N THR A 175 -29.67 -2.80 10.75
CA THR A 175 -29.44 -4.22 10.48
C THR A 175 -28.45 -4.39 9.33
N VAL A 176 -27.20 -4.69 9.67
CA VAL A 176 -26.10 -4.87 8.72
C VAL A 176 -26.32 -6.17 7.95
N ASP A 177 -26.47 -6.07 6.63
CA ASP A 177 -26.47 -7.22 5.74
C ASP A 177 -25.05 -7.83 5.65
N PRO A 178 -24.84 -9.08 6.11
CA PRO A 178 -23.53 -9.72 6.03
C PRO A 178 -23.04 -9.91 4.58
N LYS A 179 -23.94 -10.02 3.60
CA LYS A 179 -23.57 -10.18 2.19
C LYS A 179 -22.89 -8.91 1.65
N ALA A 180 -23.43 -7.74 1.97
CA ALA A 180 -22.87 -6.45 1.57
C ALA A 180 -21.43 -6.25 2.11
N VAL A 181 -21.16 -6.69 3.36
CA VAL A 181 -19.82 -6.60 3.96
C VAL A 181 -18.82 -7.51 3.25
N ILE A 182 -19.23 -8.72 2.86
CA ILE A 182 -18.39 -9.66 2.13
C ILE A 182 -18.14 -9.14 0.70
N GLU A 183 -19.18 -8.66 0.02
CA GLU A 183 -19.08 -8.10 -1.33
C GLU A 183 -18.12 -6.90 -1.36
N ALA A 184 -18.25 -5.97 -0.41
CA ALA A 184 -17.36 -4.82 -0.29
C ALA A 184 -15.89 -5.24 -0.03
N SER A 185 -15.68 -6.27 0.80
CA SER A 185 -14.36 -6.83 1.08
C SER A 185 -13.73 -7.47 -0.16
N ASN A 186 -14.49 -8.30 -0.88
CA ASN A 186 -14.02 -8.96 -2.10
C ASN A 186 -13.75 -7.95 -3.22
N TYR A 187 -14.59 -6.93 -3.34
CA TYR A 187 -14.39 -5.86 -4.32
C TYR A 187 -13.12 -5.06 -4.02
N ALA A 188 -12.84 -4.78 -2.74
CA ALA A 188 -11.61 -4.13 -2.34
C ALA A 188 -10.38 -4.94 -2.75
N ASP A 189 -10.37 -6.24 -2.45
CA ASP A 189 -9.24 -7.12 -2.72
C ASP A 189 -9.01 -7.37 -4.22
N GLN A 190 -10.08 -7.60 -4.98
CA GLN A 190 -9.96 -7.98 -6.39
C GLN A 190 -9.89 -6.78 -7.34
N GLN A 191 -10.84 -5.85 -7.22
CA GLN A 191 -11.03 -4.80 -8.21
C GLN A 191 -10.29 -3.52 -7.84
N LEU A 192 -10.38 -3.08 -6.58
CA LEU A 192 -9.73 -1.86 -6.13
C LEU A 192 -8.21 -2.02 -6.14
N LEU A 193 -7.64 -3.07 -5.52
CA LEU A 193 -6.19 -3.30 -5.52
C LEU A 193 -5.63 -3.45 -6.93
N LYS A 194 -6.31 -4.19 -7.81
CA LYS A 194 -5.88 -4.34 -9.21
C LYS A 194 -5.83 -3.00 -9.93
N SER A 195 -6.90 -2.20 -9.83
CA SER A 195 -6.94 -0.89 -10.48
C SER A 195 -5.91 0.10 -9.92
N MET A 196 -5.63 0.03 -8.62
CA MET A 196 -4.60 0.85 -7.97
C MET A 196 -3.19 0.46 -8.42
N SER A 197 -2.90 -0.84 -8.48
CA SER A 197 -1.62 -1.37 -8.96
C SER A 197 -1.38 -1.04 -10.43
N ASP A 198 -2.40 -1.19 -11.28
CA ASP A 198 -2.30 -0.82 -12.69
C ASP A 198 -2.05 0.69 -12.85
N ALA A 199 -2.79 1.54 -12.12
CA ALA A 199 -2.56 2.98 -12.11
C ALA A 199 -1.13 3.33 -11.66
N GLN A 200 -0.63 2.71 -10.60
CA GLN A 200 0.75 2.88 -10.15
C GLN A 200 1.75 2.53 -11.26
N GLN A 201 1.64 1.34 -11.85
CA GLN A 201 2.55 0.90 -12.91
C GLN A 201 2.56 1.85 -14.12
N LYS A 202 1.39 2.34 -14.55
CA LYS A 202 1.32 3.27 -15.68
C LYS A 202 1.86 4.66 -15.33
N LEU A 203 1.65 5.13 -14.10
CA LEU A 203 2.21 6.40 -13.62
C LEU A 203 3.74 6.34 -13.50
N THR A 204 4.30 5.23 -13.01
CA THR A 204 5.75 5.01 -12.98
C THR A 204 6.35 5.02 -14.38
N ALA A 205 5.71 4.36 -15.36
CA ALA A 205 6.16 4.43 -16.75
C ALA A 205 6.16 5.87 -17.31
N VAL A 206 5.18 6.69 -16.94
CA VAL A 206 5.16 8.13 -17.31
C VAL A 206 6.26 8.91 -16.59
N ALA A 207 6.59 8.60 -15.33
CA ALA A 207 7.72 9.19 -14.62
C ALA A 207 9.07 8.87 -15.29
N ASP A 208 9.27 7.62 -15.69
CA ASP A 208 10.48 7.15 -16.36
C ASP A 208 10.65 7.85 -17.72
N LEU A 209 9.58 7.91 -18.50
CA LEU A 209 9.58 8.59 -19.79
C LEU A 209 9.81 10.10 -19.63
N SER A 210 9.22 10.73 -18.61
CA SER A 210 9.44 12.16 -18.30
C SER A 210 10.90 12.43 -17.93
N SER A 211 11.54 11.52 -17.19
CA SER A 211 12.97 11.60 -16.87
C SER A 211 13.85 11.41 -18.11
N GLY A 212 13.42 10.56 -19.05
CA GLY A 212 14.03 10.41 -20.37
C GLY A 212 13.91 11.66 -21.22
N ALA A 213 12.74 12.32 -21.21
CA ALA A 213 12.53 13.60 -21.89
C ALA A 213 13.44 14.71 -21.32
N LEU A 214 13.57 14.78 -20.00
CA LEU A 214 14.50 15.72 -19.34
C LEU A 214 15.95 15.48 -19.75
N SER A 215 16.42 14.24 -19.67
CA SER A 215 17.79 13.88 -20.08
C SER A 215 18.06 14.25 -21.54
N PHE A 216 17.05 14.10 -22.41
CA PHE A 216 17.14 14.51 -23.81
C PHE A 216 17.22 16.03 -23.97
N LEU A 217 16.39 16.79 -23.26
CA LEU A 217 16.44 18.26 -23.29
C LEU A 217 17.77 18.80 -22.73
N ASP A 218 18.30 18.20 -21.66
CA ASP A 218 19.60 18.56 -21.10
C ASP A 218 20.74 18.24 -22.08
N ALA A 219 20.68 17.09 -22.78
CA ALA A 219 21.64 16.76 -23.83
C ALA A 219 21.58 17.75 -25.01
N LEU A 220 20.38 18.21 -25.39
CA LEU A 220 20.20 19.25 -26.41
C LEU A 220 20.76 20.60 -25.95
N ASP A 221 20.51 21.01 -24.70
CA ASP A 221 21.02 22.27 -24.14
C ASP A 221 22.55 22.26 -24.06
N HIS A 222 23.16 21.13 -23.66
CA HIS A 222 24.60 20.92 -23.69
C HIS A 222 25.17 20.95 -25.11
N TYR A 223 24.48 20.36 -26.10
CA TYR A 223 24.91 20.42 -27.50
C TYR A 223 24.82 21.84 -28.08
N MET A 224 23.77 22.61 -27.73
CA MET A 224 23.60 23.99 -28.16
C MET A 224 24.57 24.97 -27.47
N SER A 225 25.07 24.63 -26.28
CA SER A 225 26.02 25.46 -25.53
C SER A 225 27.49 25.12 -25.81
N SER A 226 27.82 23.88 -26.19
CA SER A 226 29.20 23.42 -26.44
C SER A 226 29.68 23.55 -27.91
N SER A 227 28.83 24.01 -28.81
CA SER A 227 29.08 23.92 -30.26
C SER A 227 29.80 25.11 -30.89
N ASP A 228 30.48 26.01 -30.17
CA ASP A 228 31.10 27.22 -30.76
C ASP A 228 31.98 26.95 -32.01
N GLU A 229 32.80 25.89 -32.05
CA GLU A 229 33.65 25.60 -33.23
C GLU A 229 32.91 25.07 -34.46
N TYR A 230 31.89 24.24 -34.27
CA TYR A 230 31.07 23.68 -35.36
C TYR A 230 29.93 24.61 -35.76
N TRP A 231 29.41 25.37 -34.80
CA TRP A 231 28.41 26.42 -34.96
C TRP A 231 28.93 27.58 -35.80
N ASN A 232 30.19 27.99 -35.59
CA ASN A 232 30.82 29.03 -36.40
C ASN A 232 31.05 28.58 -37.86
N LYS A 233 31.32 27.28 -38.11
CA LYS A 233 31.37 26.72 -39.48
C LYS A 233 29.99 26.58 -40.13
N ALA A 234 28.96 26.22 -39.36
CA ALA A 234 27.60 26.13 -39.85
C ALA A 234 26.99 27.52 -40.13
N LYS A 235 27.26 28.53 -39.28
CA LYS A 235 26.87 29.93 -39.49
C LYS A 235 27.38 30.51 -40.81
N GLY A 236 28.58 30.10 -41.27
CA GLY A 236 29.11 30.51 -42.58
C GLY A 236 28.27 30.05 -43.78
N LEU A 237 27.42 29.03 -43.60
CA LEU A 237 26.51 28.50 -44.63
C LEU A 237 25.05 28.93 -44.44
N PHE A 238 24.66 29.42 -43.26
CA PHE A 238 23.29 29.83 -42.94
C PHE A 238 23.18 31.35 -42.81
N ARG A 239 22.52 31.99 -43.79
CA ARG A 239 22.19 33.44 -43.79
C ARG A 239 21.11 33.85 -42.77
N LYS A 240 20.73 32.99 -41.83
CA LYS A 240 19.69 33.28 -40.84
C LYS A 240 20.23 32.94 -39.46
N ASP A 241 20.51 33.96 -38.67
CA ASP A 241 20.88 33.82 -37.27
C ASP A 241 19.79 33.03 -36.51
N VAL A 242 20.22 32.15 -35.60
CA VAL A 242 19.31 31.55 -34.62
C VAL A 242 18.71 32.67 -33.78
N ASP A 243 17.39 32.73 -33.78
CA ASP A 243 16.64 33.70 -32.98
C ASP A 243 16.90 33.37 -31.50
N PRO A 244 17.44 34.30 -30.68
CA PRO A 244 17.68 34.08 -29.24
C PRO A 244 16.43 33.62 -28.47
N LYS A 245 15.24 33.80 -29.06
CA LYS A 245 13.97 33.25 -28.58
C LYS A 245 13.95 31.72 -28.50
N GLU A 246 14.63 31.00 -29.39
CA GLU A 246 14.63 29.53 -29.43
C GLU A 246 15.48 28.93 -28.30
N LYS A 247 16.64 29.55 -28.00
CA LYS A 247 17.49 29.14 -26.87
C LYS A 247 16.79 29.40 -25.53
N SER A 248 16.10 30.53 -25.40
CA SER A 248 15.27 30.84 -24.23
C SER A 248 14.16 29.80 -24.05
N PHE A 249 13.52 29.36 -25.13
CA PHE A 249 12.42 28.40 -25.08
C PHE A 249 12.86 27.00 -24.62
N VAL A 250 14.01 26.49 -25.07
CA VAL A 250 14.54 25.18 -24.63
C VAL A 250 14.91 25.21 -23.15
N SER A 251 15.56 26.27 -22.69
CA SER A 251 15.92 26.45 -21.28
C SER A 251 14.69 26.60 -20.38
N GLU A 252 13.72 27.43 -20.80
CA GLU A 252 12.45 27.62 -20.09
C GLU A 252 11.62 26.33 -20.06
N SER A 253 11.59 25.59 -21.16
CA SER A 253 10.89 24.31 -21.24
C SER A 253 11.54 23.23 -20.40
N SER A 254 12.88 23.13 -20.37
CA SER A 254 13.58 22.19 -19.50
C SER A 254 13.31 22.51 -18.03
N SER A 255 13.37 23.79 -17.64
CA SER A 255 13.03 24.24 -16.28
C SER A 255 11.58 23.92 -15.88
N ASN A 256 10.63 24.22 -16.78
CA ASN A 256 9.21 23.93 -16.56
C ASN A 256 8.93 22.43 -16.48
N LEU A 257 9.51 21.63 -17.39
CA LEU A 257 9.41 20.18 -17.38
C LEU A 257 10.00 19.60 -16.09
N LYS A 258 11.16 20.12 -15.65
CA LYS A 258 11.84 19.66 -14.43
C LYS A 258 11.00 19.94 -13.19
N SER A 259 10.42 21.14 -13.10
CA SER A 259 9.52 21.54 -12.01
C SER A 259 8.26 20.67 -11.98
N GLN A 260 7.63 20.43 -13.13
CA GLN A 260 6.42 19.61 -13.22
C GLN A 260 6.71 18.13 -12.96
N ALA A 261 7.81 17.59 -13.50
CA ALA A 261 8.24 16.22 -13.25
C ALA A 261 8.62 15.99 -11.78
N ALA A 262 9.28 16.95 -11.13
CA ALA A 262 9.58 16.88 -9.70
C ALA A 262 8.30 16.85 -8.85
N LYS A 263 7.30 17.68 -9.18
CA LYS A 263 5.99 17.67 -8.52
C LYS A 263 5.26 16.34 -8.76
N PHE A 264 5.25 15.85 -10.00
CA PHE A 264 4.66 14.56 -10.36
C PHE A 264 5.31 13.40 -9.61
N ASN A 265 6.65 13.32 -9.60
CA ASN A 265 7.39 12.26 -8.93
C ASN A 265 7.22 12.30 -7.40
N GLY A 266 7.20 13.50 -6.81
CA GLY A 266 6.93 13.66 -5.38
C GLY A 266 5.53 13.14 -5.02
N LYS A 267 4.53 13.46 -5.83
CA LYS A 267 3.15 12.97 -5.65
C LYS A 267 3.02 11.48 -5.93
N LEU A 268 3.72 10.96 -6.93
CA LEU A 268 3.76 9.54 -7.24
C LEU A 268 4.27 8.77 -6.02
N LYS A 269 5.38 9.18 -5.42
CA LYS A 269 5.90 8.56 -4.21
C LYS A 269 4.88 8.54 -3.07
N THR A 270 4.17 9.64 -2.82
CA THR A 270 3.09 9.68 -1.82
C THR A 270 1.95 8.72 -2.17
N PHE A 271 1.59 8.62 -3.46
CA PHE A 271 0.57 7.67 -3.93
C PHE A 271 1.01 6.21 -3.74
N GLU A 272 2.28 5.90 -3.97
CA GLU A 272 2.84 4.56 -3.73
C GLU A 272 2.84 4.19 -2.24
N GLU A 273 3.28 5.11 -1.37
CA GLU A 273 3.26 4.91 0.08
C GLU A 273 1.84 4.67 0.61
N LEU A 274 0.87 5.46 0.15
CA LEU A 274 -0.55 5.26 0.47
C LEU A 274 -1.07 3.95 -0.10
N GLY A 275 -0.72 3.60 -1.34
CA GLY A 275 -1.13 2.36 -1.98
C GLY A 275 -0.59 1.11 -1.27
N HIS A 276 0.65 1.16 -0.79
CA HIS A 276 1.24 0.08 0.00
C HIS A 276 0.51 -0.10 1.34
N LYS A 277 0.29 0.99 2.07
CA LYS A 277 -0.48 1.00 3.31
C LYS A 277 -1.90 0.44 3.11
N GLN A 278 -2.55 0.83 2.03
CA GLN A 278 -3.89 0.35 1.68
C GLN A 278 -3.92 -1.12 1.33
N THR A 279 -2.93 -1.60 0.59
CA THR A 279 -2.79 -3.03 0.27
C THR A 279 -2.70 -3.87 1.54
N MET A 280 -1.89 -3.46 2.51
CA MET A 280 -1.77 -4.17 3.79
C MET A 280 -3.08 -4.14 4.59
N ARG A 281 -3.80 -3.02 4.56
CA ARG A 281 -5.09 -2.88 5.25
C ARG A 281 -6.18 -3.73 4.61
N ILE A 282 -6.26 -3.78 3.27
CA ILE A 282 -7.22 -4.61 2.55
C ILE A 282 -6.91 -6.09 2.80
N LYS A 283 -5.65 -6.50 2.75
CA LYS A 283 -5.24 -7.87 3.11
C LYS A 283 -5.57 -8.22 4.56
N SER A 284 -5.52 -7.26 5.49
CA SER A 284 -5.95 -7.52 6.87
C SER A 284 -7.45 -7.85 7.00
N LEU A 285 -8.27 -7.57 5.98
CA LEU A 285 -9.69 -7.95 5.98
C LEU A 285 -9.90 -9.46 5.90
N THR A 286 -9.02 -10.19 5.18
CA THR A 286 -9.12 -11.65 5.04
C THR A 286 -8.87 -12.36 6.37
N VAL A 287 -8.01 -11.79 7.22
CA VAL A 287 -7.76 -12.30 8.58
C VAL A 287 -9.05 -12.27 9.42
N TYR A 288 -9.90 -11.26 9.26
CA TYR A 288 -11.19 -11.25 9.98
C TYR A 288 -12.13 -12.34 9.47
N ASP A 289 -12.07 -12.68 8.18
CA ASP A 289 -12.87 -13.76 7.61
C ASP A 289 -12.39 -15.14 8.08
N GLU A 290 -11.08 -15.37 8.15
CA GLU A 290 -10.48 -16.57 8.72
C GLU A 290 -10.87 -16.74 10.20
N LEU A 291 -10.74 -15.68 11.00
CA LEU A 291 -11.14 -15.69 12.42
C LEU A 291 -12.64 -15.93 12.62
N LEU A 292 -13.49 -15.46 11.70
CA LEU A 292 -14.93 -15.75 11.73
C LEU A 292 -15.23 -17.22 11.45
N VAL A 293 -14.48 -17.85 10.53
CA VAL A 293 -14.61 -19.29 10.24
C VAL A 293 -14.14 -20.13 11.44
N GLU A 294 -13.01 -19.79 12.05
CA GLU A 294 -12.49 -20.49 13.22
C GLU A 294 -13.43 -20.37 14.44
N THR A 295 -13.95 -19.18 14.71
CA THR A 295 -14.90 -18.98 15.82
C THR A 295 -16.24 -19.67 15.58
N ALA A 296 -16.63 -19.93 14.33
CA ALA A 296 -17.77 -20.78 14.01
C ALA A 296 -17.47 -22.27 14.18
N ALA A 297 -16.26 -22.71 13.85
CA ALA A 297 -15.81 -24.11 14.01
C ALA A 297 -15.65 -24.52 15.48
N ILE A 298 -15.24 -23.60 16.36
CA ILE A 298 -15.09 -23.86 17.81
C ILE A 298 -16.46 -23.99 18.52
N LYS A 299 -17.55 -23.52 17.90
CA LYS A 299 -18.92 -23.65 18.45
C LYS A 299 -19.60 -24.98 18.12
N LEU A 300 -18.99 -25.84 17.30
CA LEU A 300 -19.45 -27.19 16.98
C LEU A 300 -18.74 -28.21 17.87
#